data_AF-A0AAW7G5R8-F1
#
_entry.id   AF-A0AAW7G5R8-F1
#
_cell.length_a   1.000
_cell.length_b   1.000
_cell.length_c   1.000
_cell.angle_alpha   90.00
_cell.angle_beta   90.00
_cell.angle_gamma   90.00
#
_symmetry.space_group_name_H-M   'P 1'
#
loop_
_entity.id
_entity.type
_entity.pdbx_description
1 polymer ?
#
loop_
_entity_poly.entity_id
_entity_poly.type
_entity_poly.pdbx_seq_one_letter_code
_entity_poly.pdbx_strand_id
1 'polypeptide(L)'
;MALSLLAANNAQTVLAAGISSTATSLTVNTGTGTLFPSPVTGTSFFKLTIIDAATGTLTEIVHVTARNGDVFTIQRGQEGTVPRAWSANDIVANMMTAGTLSYILGNFQPLDPTLTALAALVGVANKLPYFNGDDTAALTDLTPTGRDIIGKTDIAAVLQYLRIGEIYAPINSPSFTGTPSVPTADQAEIDFRIANTAFVAQAIANLNG
;
A
#
# COMPACT_ATOMS: atom_id res chain seq x y z
N MET A 1 -10.31 9.14 -11.12
CA MET A 1 -8.83 9.14 -11.12
C MET A 1 -8.36 10.58 -11.13
N ALA A 2 -7.27 10.90 -10.42
CA ALA A 2 -6.65 12.22 -10.52
C ALA A 2 -6.10 12.43 -11.94
N LEU A 3 -6.23 13.65 -12.49
CA LEU A 3 -5.70 13.98 -13.81
C LEU A 3 -4.17 14.01 -13.78
N SER A 4 -3.52 13.56 -14.85
CA SER A 4 -2.06 13.62 -14.99
C SER A 4 -1.59 15.02 -15.42
N LEU A 5 -0.63 15.58 -14.68
CA LEU A 5 0.04 16.84 -15.03
C LEU A 5 1.15 16.59 -16.06
N LEU A 6 1.04 17.24 -17.22
CA LEU A 6 2.05 17.23 -18.27
C LEU A 6 2.94 18.47 -18.19
N ALA A 7 4.17 18.35 -18.68
CA ALA A 7 5.12 19.43 -18.81
C ALA A 7 5.97 19.27 -20.08
N ALA A 8 6.44 20.40 -20.62
CA ALA A 8 7.42 20.45 -21.70
C ALA A 8 8.56 21.41 -21.31
N ASN A 9 9.79 21.05 -21.69
CA ASN A 9 10.96 21.90 -21.43
C ASN A 9 10.92 23.13 -22.33
N ASN A 10 11.14 24.31 -21.75
CA ASN A 10 11.30 25.57 -22.48
C ASN A 10 10.13 25.91 -23.43
N ALA A 11 8.93 25.40 -23.16
CA ALA A 11 7.76 25.66 -23.99
C ALA A 11 7.20 27.06 -23.70
N GLN A 12 7.49 27.99 -24.60
CA GLN A 12 7.06 29.38 -24.53
C GLN A 12 6.77 29.92 -25.94
N THR A 13 5.77 30.78 -26.03
CA THR A 13 5.42 31.54 -27.23
C THR A 13 4.62 32.78 -26.80
N VAL A 14 3.91 33.42 -27.72
CA VAL A 14 2.97 34.50 -27.43
C VAL A 14 1.58 34.20 -27.96
N LEU A 15 0.58 34.91 -27.42
CA LEU A 15 -0.80 34.89 -27.92
C LEU A 15 -0.86 35.47 -29.34
N ALA A 16 -1.46 34.72 -30.27
CA ALA A 16 -1.70 35.20 -31.63
C ALA A 16 -2.81 36.25 -31.71
N ALA A 17 -3.74 36.22 -30.76
CA ALA A 17 -4.85 37.16 -30.65
C ALA A 17 -5.19 37.42 -29.18
N GLY A 18 -5.76 38.59 -28.89
CA GLY A 18 -6.24 38.91 -27.55
C GLY A 18 -7.40 38.02 -27.12
N ILE A 19 -7.52 37.77 -25.82
CA ILE A 19 -8.59 36.97 -25.22
C ILE A 19 -9.30 37.78 -24.12
N SER A 20 -10.61 37.56 -23.95
CA SER A 20 -11.37 38.16 -22.84
C SER A 20 -11.11 37.41 -21.52
N SER A 21 -11.54 37.97 -20.38
CA SER A 21 -11.46 37.29 -19.07
C SER A 21 -12.32 36.03 -18.96
N THR A 22 -13.30 35.85 -19.85
CA THR A 22 -14.19 34.68 -19.88
C THR A 22 -13.87 33.69 -20.99
N ALA A 23 -12.80 33.92 -21.77
CA ALA A 23 -12.43 33.06 -22.87
C ALA A 23 -12.09 31.64 -22.37
N THR A 24 -12.68 30.64 -23.02
CA THR A 24 -12.44 29.20 -22.78
C THR A 24 -11.42 28.60 -23.75
N SER A 25 -10.93 29.42 -24.68
CA SER A 25 -9.84 29.07 -25.60
C SER A 25 -8.86 30.22 -25.75
N LEU A 26 -7.63 29.88 -26.11
CA LEU A 26 -6.63 30.83 -26.58
C LEU A 26 -5.91 30.26 -27.79
N THR A 27 -5.37 31.13 -28.62
CA THR A 27 -4.58 30.75 -29.80
C THR A 27 -3.17 31.28 -29.65
N VAL A 28 -2.18 30.42 -29.80
CA VAL A 28 -0.77 30.80 -29.81
C VAL A 28 -0.29 31.10 -31.23
N ASN A 29 0.89 31.72 -31.36
CA ASN A 29 1.48 31.97 -32.68
C ASN A 29 1.53 30.71 -33.54
N THR A 30 1.30 30.89 -34.85
CA THR A 30 1.19 29.80 -35.81
C THR A 30 2.40 28.86 -35.76
N GLY A 31 2.11 27.55 -35.66
CA GLY A 31 3.10 26.48 -35.59
C GLY A 31 3.73 26.26 -34.21
N THR A 32 3.55 27.19 -33.27
CA THR A 32 4.20 27.12 -31.95
C THR A 32 3.42 26.29 -30.93
N GLY A 33 2.16 25.92 -31.22
CA GLY A 33 1.37 25.03 -30.38
C GLY A 33 2.05 23.68 -30.15
N THR A 34 2.86 23.23 -31.12
CA THR A 34 3.65 21.99 -31.06
C THR A 34 4.71 21.96 -29.95
N LEU A 35 5.14 23.12 -29.47
CA LEU A 35 6.11 23.25 -28.36
C LEU A 35 5.52 22.79 -27.03
N PHE A 36 4.20 22.80 -26.88
CA PHE A 36 3.50 22.49 -25.64
C PHE A 36 3.11 20.99 -25.57
N PRO A 37 2.73 20.47 -24.39
CA PRO A 37 2.18 19.13 -24.28
C PRO A 37 0.87 18.94 -25.05
N SER A 38 0.50 17.69 -25.33
CA SER A 38 -0.78 17.31 -25.95
C SER A 38 -1.70 16.64 -24.93
N PRO A 39 -2.46 17.41 -24.13
CA PRO A 39 -3.34 16.85 -23.12
C PRO A 39 -4.54 16.11 -23.73
N VAL A 40 -5.00 15.07 -23.05
CA VAL A 40 -6.21 14.31 -23.38
C VAL A 40 -7.31 14.70 -22.40
N THR A 41 -8.42 15.19 -22.91
CA THR A 41 -9.54 15.67 -22.10
C THR A 41 -10.03 14.59 -21.12
N GLY A 42 -10.16 14.95 -19.84
CA GLY A 42 -10.57 14.04 -18.78
C GLY A 42 -9.47 13.11 -18.25
N THR A 43 -8.27 13.15 -18.84
CA THR A 43 -7.14 12.29 -18.46
C THR A 43 -5.92 13.09 -18.04
N SER A 44 -5.57 14.15 -18.78
CA SER A 44 -4.38 14.93 -18.53
C SER A 44 -4.58 16.42 -18.85
N PHE A 45 -3.71 17.23 -18.29
CA PHE A 45 -3.68 18.68 -18.49
C PHE A 45 -2.25 19.19 -18.34
N PHE A 46 -1.98 20.41 -18.80
CA PHE A 46 -0.75 21.12 -18.41
C PHE A 46 -1.09 22.52 -17.90
N LYS A 47 -0.17 23.09 -17.13
CA LYS A 47 -0.29 24.45 -16.63
C LYS A 47 0.37 25.42 -17.59
N LEU A 48 -0.31 26.51 -17.87
CA LEU A 48 0.20 27.58 -18.71
C LEU A 48 0.10 28.89 -17.94
N THR A 49 1.20 29.63 -17.86
CA THR A 49 1.23 30.97 -17.28
C THR A 49 1.16 31.96 -18.43
N ILE A 50 0.17 32.84 -18.38
CA ILE A 50 0.06 34.01 -19.26
C ILE A 50 0.70 35.19 -18.53
N ILE A 51 1.57 35.93 -19.22
CA ILE A 51 2.36 37.03 -18.68
C ILE A 51 2.21 38.22 -19.62
N ASP A 52 1.95 39.40 -19.04
CA ASP A 52 1.89 40.64 -19.81
C ASP A 52 3.27 40.93 -20.41
N ALA A 53 3.36 41.02 -21.74
CA ALA A 53 4.64 41.25 -22.40
C ALA A 53 5.17 42.67 -22.16
N ALA A 54 4.31 43.63 -21.84
CA ALA A 54 4.71 45.02 -21.63
C ALA A 54 5.48 45.22 -20.32
N THR A 55 5.00 44.61 -19.23
CA THR A 55 5.56 44.84 -17.87
C THR A 55 6.12 43.58 -17.22
N GLY A 56 5.76 42.39 -17.69
CA GLY A 56 6.11 41.12 -17.03
C GLY A 56 5.50 40.94 -15.64
N THR A 57 4.68 41.88 -15.16
CA THR A 57 4.25 41.96 -13.76
C THR A 57 2.89 41.33 -13.55
N LEU A 58 2.04 41.36 -14.57
CA LEU A 58 0.73 40.73 -14.55
C LEU A 58 0.87 39.28 -15.00
N THR A 59 0.34 38.37 -14.19
CA THR A 59 0.31 36.93 -14.50
C THR A 59 -1.07 36.32 -14.26
N GLU A 60 -1.37 35.26 -15.00
CA GLU A 60 -2.49 34.35 -14.75
C GLU A 60 -2.05 32.92 -15.04
N ILE A 61 -2.46 31.99 -14.18
CA ILE A 61 -2.22 30.57 -14.38
C ILE A 61 -3.52 29.96 -14.91
N VAL A 62 -3.43 29.21 -16.00
CA VAL A 62 -4.54 28.48 -16.60
C VAL A 62 -4.19 27.00 -16.73
N HIS A 63 -5.20 26.14 -16.71
CA HIS A 63 -5.03 24.74 -17.08
C HIS A 63 -5.45 24.53 -18.53
N VAL A 64 -4.57 23.94 -19.33
CA VAL A 64 -4.88 23.54 -20.70
C VAL A 64 -5.30 22.07 -20.71
N THR A 65 -6.53 21.80 -21.13
CA THR A 65 -7.15 20.46 -21.07
C THR A 65 -7.29 19.80 -22.44
N ALA A 66 -7.07 20.55 -23.51
CA ALA A 66 -6.98 20.04 -24.88
C ALA A 66 -6.12 21.00 -25.72
N ARG A 67 -5.47 20.44 -26.75
CA ARG A 67 -4.76 21.21 -27.79
C ARG A 67 -5.19 20.70 -29.16
N ASN A 68 -5.59 21.62 -30.03
CA ASN A 68 -5.79 21.35 -31.45
C ASN A 68 -4.92 22.31 -32.27
N GLY A 69 -3.74 21.83 -32.70
CA GLY A 69 -2.73 22.67 -33.33
C GLY A 69 -2.29 23.81 -32.41
N ASP A 70 -2.54 25.04 -32.83
CA ASP A 70 -2.21 26.27 -32.09
C ASP A 70 -3.35 26.77 -31.19
N VAL A 71 -4.50 26.07 -31.15
CA VAL A 71 -5.65 26.44 -30.31
C VAL A 71 -5.68 25.56 -29.06
N PHE A 72 -5.68 26.20 -27.89
CA PHE A 72 -5.72 25.55 -26.59
C PHE A 72 -7.09 25.74 -25.94
N THR A 73 -7.65 24.67 -25.39
CA THR A 73 -8.83 24.73 -24.51
C THR A 73 -8.37 24.94 -23.08
N ILE A 74 -8.87 25.97 -22.42
CA ILE A 74 -8.33 26.45 -21.14
C ILE A 74 -9.37 26.57 -20.03
N GLN A 75 -8.93 26.34 -18.80
CA GLN A 75 -9.63 26.70 -17.56
C GLN A 75 -8.87 27.84 -16.89
N ARG A 76 -9.55 28.98 -16.69
CA ARG A 76 -8.97 30.25 -16.25
C ARG A 76 -8.76 30.33 -14.74
N GLY A 77 -7.96 31.31 -14.28
CA GLY A 77 -7.89 31.70 -12.88
C GLY A 77 -7.46 30.61 -11.89
N GLN A 78 -6.49 29.79 -12.27
CA GLN A 78 -5.99 28.72 -11.42
C GLN A 78 -5.04 29.26 -10.36
N GLU A 79 -4.85 28.48 -9.28
CA GLU A 79 -3.91 28.81 -8.19
C GLU A 79 -4.17 30.19 -7.56
N GLY A 80 -5.44 30.61 -7.50
CA GLY A 80 -5.84 31.90 -6.93
C GLY A 80 -5.56 33.12 -7.82
N THR A 81 -5.08 32.91 -9.05
CA THR A 81 -4.94 33.99 -10.03
C THR A 81 -6.30 34.45 -10.55
N VAL A 82 -6.42 35.74 -10.90
CA VAL A 82 -7.69 36.33 -11.36
C VAL A 82 -7.75 36.33 -12.88
N PRO A 83 -8.80 35.76 -13.51
CA PRO A 83 -8.99 35.83 -14.96
C PRO A 83 -9.05 37.27 -15.47
N ARG A 84 -8.27 37.58 -16.50
CA ARG A 84 -8.21 38.93 -17.09
C ARG A 84 -8.25 38.91 -18.62
N ALA A 85 -8.49 40.07 -19.22
CA ALA A 85 -8.25 40.23 -20.64
C ALA A 85 -6.74 40.27 -20.92
N TRP A 86 -6.33 39.63 -22.01
CA TRP A 86 -4.95 39.59 -22.49
C TRP A 86 -4.90 40.07 -23.94
N SER A 87 -3.79 40.66 -24.33
CA SER A 87 -3.55 41.20 -25.67
C SER A 87 -2.79 40.19 -26.53
N ALA A 88 -2.87 40.38 -27.85
CA ALA A 88 -1.95 39.71 -28.75
C ALA A 88 -0.50 40.06 -28.38
N ASN A 89 0.42 39.12 -28.57
CA ASN A 89 1.83 39.18 -28.18
C ASN A 89 2.12 39.05 -26.67
N ASP A 90 1.12 38.92 -25.81
CA ASP A 90 1.36 38.52 -24.42
C ASP A 90 1.97 37.12 -24.36
N ILE A 91 2.89 36.91 -23.42
CA ILE A 91 3.69 35.70 -23.34
C ILE A 91 2.85 34.58 -22.73
N VAL A 92 2.96 33.37 -23.29
CA VAL A 92 2.42 32.16 -22.69
C VAL A 92 3.53 31.12 -22.56
N ALA A 93 3.67 30.55 -21.37
CA ALA A 93 4.74 29.61 -21.06
C ALA A 93 4.26 28.46 -20.17
N ASN A 94 4.72 27.24 -20.44
CA ASN A 94 4.51 26.10 -19.56
C ASN A 94 5.55 26.13 -18.44
N MET A 95 5.27 26.92 -17.42
CA MET A 95 6.15 27.11 -16.28
C MET A 95 5.83 26.12 -15.15
N MET A 96 6.83 25.83 -14.31
CA MET A 96 6.56 25.27 -12.98
C MET A 96 5.85 26.33 -12.13
N THR A 97 4.75 25.94 -11.49
CA THR A 97 3.98 26.79 -10.58
C THR A 97 4.05 26.24 -9.15
N ALA A 98 3.57 27.01 -8.17
CA ALA A 98 3.44 26.53 -6.79
C ALA A 98 2.57 25.26 -6.73
N GLY A 99 1.50 25.20 -7.53
CA GLY A 99 0.69 24.01 -7.66
C GLY A 99 1.41 22.86 -8.37
N THR A 100 2.36 23.12 -9.30
CA THR A 100 3.21 22.05 -9.87
C THR A 100 4.06 21.43 -8.78
N LEU A 101 4.71 22.27 -7.96
CA LEU A 101 5.50 21.80 -6.83
C LEU A 101 4.63 21.04 -5.82
N SER A 102 3.44 21.56 -5.51
CA SER A 102 2.49 20.89 -4.60
C SER A 102 2.02 19.55 -5.13
N TYR A 103 1.76 19.45 -6.45
CA TYR A 103 1.41 18.18 -7.09
C TYR A 103 2.56 17.17 -6.96
N ILE A 104 3.79 17.60 -7.21
CA ILE A 104 4.98 16.76 -7.07
C ILE A 104 5.11 16.28 -5.61
N LEU A 105 5.09 17.19 -4.64
CA LEU A 105 5.27 16.87 -3.22
C LEU A 105 4.16 15.99 -2.65
N GLY A 106 2.91 16.13 -3.13
CA GLY A 106 1.78 15.32 -2.68
C GLY A 106 1.78 13.88 -3.19
N ASN A 107 2.60 13.55 -4.20
CA ASN A 107 2.69 12.19 -4.77
C ASN A 107 3.85 11.37 -4.19
N PHE A 108 4.65 11.92 -3.28
CA PHE A 108 5.70 11.17 -2.59
C PHE A 108 5.27 10.81 -1.17
N GLN A 109 5.77 9.69 -0.69
CA GLN A 109 5.72 9.38 0.74
C GLN A 109 6.71 10.31 1.47
N PRO A 110 6.26 11.13 2.45
CA PRO A 110 7.16 11.94 3.26
C PRO A 110 8.21 11.07 3.96
N LEU A 111 9.36 11.66 4.30
CA LEU A 111 10.37 10.95 5.10
C LEU A 111 9.73 10.50 6.41
N ASP A 112 9.61 9.18 6.54
CA ASP A 112 9.02 8.50 7.67
C ASP A 112 10.08 7.55 8.25
N PRO A 113 10.48 7.71 9.53
CA PRO A 113 11.54 6.90 10.11
C PRO A 113 11.22 5.40 10.13
N THR A 114 9.95 5.02 10.37
CA THR A 114 9.51 3.62 10.33
C THR A 114 9.63 3.02 8.93
N LEU A 115 9.20 3.74 7.88
CA LEU A 115 9.38 3.29 6.50
C LEU A 115 10.85 3.23 6.09
N THR A 116 11.66 4.18 6.58
CA THR A 116 13.11 4.19 6.37
C THR A 116 13.75 2.94 6.98
N ALA A 117 13.33 2.55 8.20
CA ALA A 117 13.82 1.34 8.86
C ALA A 117 13.46 0.06 8.09
N LEU A 118 12.22 -0.05 7.59
CA LEU A 118 11.81 -1.18 6.75
C LEU A 118 12.55 -1.23 5.41
N ALA A 119 12.73 -0.07 4.76
CA ALA A 119 13.46 0.02 3.49
C ALA A 119 14.96 -0.29 3.63
N ALA A 120 15.53 -0.11 4.83
CA ALA A 120 16.91 -0.43 5.14
C ALA A 120 17.18 -1.94 5.38
N LEU A 121 16.13 -2.77 5.51
CA LEU A 121 16.30 -4.22 5.70
C LEU A 121 16.88 -4.88 4.45
N VAL A 122 17.90 -5.72 4.64
CA VAL A 122 18.48 -6.51 3.55
C VAL A 122 17.56 -7.69 3.25
N GLY A 123 16.86 -7.65 2.11
CA GLY A 123 16.00 -8.75 1.67
C GLY A 123 16.78 -10.06 1.47
N VAL A 124 16.58 -11.03 2.36
CA VAL A 124 17.18 -12.37 2.31
C VAL A 124 16.11 -13.44 2.52
N ALA A 125 16.33 -14.62 1.92
CA ALA A 125 15.39 -15.73 2.01
C ALA A 125 15.18 -16.18 3.47
N ASN A 126 13.98 -16.68 3.77
CA ASN A 126 13.61 -17.25 5.07
C ASN A 126 13.77 -16.28 6.26
N LYS A 127 13.65 -14.96 6.04
CA LYS A 127 13.61 -13.97 7.11
C LYS A 127 12.23 -13.33 7.24
N LEU A 128 11.88 -12.92 8.46
CA LEU A 128 10.69 -12.13 8.78
C LEU A 128 11.12 -10.75 9.30
N PRO A 129 10.71 -9.64 8.67
CA PRO A 129 10.79 -8.30 9.25
C PRO A 129 9.98 -8.18 10.54
N TYR A 130 10.54 -7.53 11.55
CA TYR A 130 9.84 -7.18 12.79
C TYR A 130 10.38 -5.86 13.35
N PHE A 131 9.55 -5.12 14.07
CA PHE A 131 9.98 -3.92 14.79
C PHE A 131 10.68 -4.33 16.10
N ASN A 132 11.84 -3.73 16.37
CA ASN A 132 12.65 -4.01 17.56
C ASN A 132 12.88 -2.78 18.45
N GLY A 133 12.07 -1.74 18.23
CA GLY A 133 12.06 -0.46 18.94
C GLY A 133 11.29 0.58 18.15
N ASP A 134 11.22 1.80 18.67
CA ASP A 134 10.64 2.93 17.95
C ASP A 134 11.48 3.23 16.69
N ASP A 135 10.82 3.29 15.54
CA ASP A 135 11.45 3.57 14.24
C ASP A 135 12.64 2.67 13.89
N THR A 136 12.65 1.43 14.42
CA THR A 136 13.67 0.42 14.11
C THR A 136 13.04 -0.90 13.71
N ALA A 137 13.66 -1.55 12.73
CA ALA A 137 13.26 -2.86 12.26
C ALA A 137 14.47 -3.78 12.13
N ALA A 138 14.24 -5.07 12.33
CA ALA A 138 15.24 -6.11 12.16
C ALA A 138 14.64 -7.31 11.43
N LEU A 139 15.51 -8.25 11.06
CA LEU A 139 15.14 -9.54 10.49
C LEU A 139 15.37 -10.64 11.50
N THR A 140 14.41 -11.55 11.61
CA THR A 140 14.58 -12.82 12.34
C THR A 140 14.43 -14.00 11.37
N ASP A 141 14.99 -15.16 11.72
CA ASP A 141 14.79 -16.39 10.94
C ASP A 141 13.34 -16.86 11.02
N LEU A 142 12.74 -17.07 9.84
CA LEU A 142 11.43 -17.68 9.70
C LEU A 142 11.58 -19.08 9.13
N THR A 143 11.43 -20.08 9.99
CA THR A 143 11.60 -21.49 9.65
C THR A 143 10.53 -21.97 8.66
N PRO A 144 10.77 -23.07 7.92
CA PRO A 144 9.72 -23.71 7.12
C PRO A 144 8.47 -24.03 7.94
N THR A 145 8.63 -24.58 9.14
CA THR A 145 7.54 -24.86 10.08
C THR A 145 6.77 -23.60 10.47
N GLY A 146 7.47 -22.49 10.72
CA GLY A 146 6.82 -21.21 11.02
C GLY A 146 5.95 -20.72 9.86
N ARG A 147 6.43 -20.85 8.62
CA ARG A 147 5.63 -20.53 7.42
C ARG A 147 4.43 -21.46 7.25
N ASP A 148 4.62 -22.75 7.50
CA ASP A 148 3.52 -23.72 7.41
C ASP A 148 2.40 -23.40 8.38
N ILE A 149 2.72 -22.93 9.59
CA ILE A 149 1.73 -22.54 10.62
C ILE A 149 1.02 -21.25 10.22
N ILE A 150 1.77 -20.19 9.88
CA ILE A 150 1.20 -18.88 9.50
C ILE A 150 0.31 -19.01 8.24
N GLY A 151 0.65 -19.93 7.34
CA GLY A 151 -0.11 -20.19 6.12
C GLY A 151 -1.39 -21.02 6.31
N LYS A 152 -1.73 -21.48 7.52
CA LYS A 152 -2.99 -22.21 7.76
C LYS A 152 -4.19 -21.27 7.74
N THR A 153 -5.28 -21.71 7.11
CA THR A 153 -6.49 -20.90 6.87
C THR A 153 -7.48 -20.90 8.03
N ASP A 154 -7.39 -21.88 8.93
CA ASP A 154 -8.28 -22.01 10.08
C ASP A 154 -7.61 -22.72 11.26
N ILE A 155 -8.27 -22.67 12.41
CA ILE A 155 -7.79 -23.26 13.66
C ILE A 155 -7.68 -24.78 13.55
N ALA A 156 -8.60 -25.47 12.85
CA ALA A 156 -8.56 -26.93 12.73
C ALA A 156 -7.31 -27.41 12.00
N ALA A 157 -6.89 -26.70 10.96
CA ALA A 157 -5.67 -26.97 10.20
C ALA A 157 -4.39 -26.69 11.02
N VAL A 158 -4.40 -25.66 11.88
CA VAL A 158 -3.30 -25.42 12.83
C VAL A 158 -3.22 -26.56 13.86
N LEU A 159 -4.36 -26.95 14.45
CA LEU A 159 -4.42 -28.04 15.43
C LEU A 159 -3.97 -29.36 14.83
N GLN A 160 -4.40 -29.69 13.61
CA GLN A 160 -3.95 -30.88 12.89
C GLN A 160 -2.45 -30.84 12.61
N TYR A 161 -1.92 -29.70 12.14
CA TYR A 161 -0.48 -29.56 11.87
C TYR A 161 0.38 -29.75 13.13
N LEU A 162 -0.07 -29.19 14.26
CA LEU A 162 0.58 -29.34 15.56
C LEU A 162 0.24 -30.66 16.26
N ARG A 163 -0.68 -31.46 15.68
CA ARG A 163 -1.20 -32.72 16.23
C ARG A 163 -1.79 -32.57 17.63
N ILE A 164 -2.34 -31.40 17.93
CA ILE A 164 -2.99 -31.11 19.21
C ILE A 164 -4.33 -31.88 19.22
N GLY A 165 -4.48 -32.79 20.18
CA GLY A 165 -5.68 -33.63 20.32
C GLY A 165 -5.54 -35.07 19.79
N GLU A 166 -4.43 -35.41 19.12
CA GLU A 166 -4.14 -36.79 18.70
C GLU A 166 -3.28 -37.57 19.73
N ILE A 167 -2.64 -36.86 20.67
CA ILE A 167 -1.64 -37.44 21.58
C ILE A 167 -2.25 -37.83 22.95
N TYR A 168 -3.44 -37.32 23.26
CA TYR A 168 -4.14 -37.62 24.50
C TYR A 168 -5.46 -38.30 24.20
N ALA A 169 -5.77 -39.36 24.96
CA ALA A 169 -7.10 -39.94 24.94
C ALA A 169 -8.09 -38.92 25.54
N PRO A 170 -9.34 -38.87 25.05
CA PRO A 170 -10.36 -37.99 25.61
C PRO A 170 -10.43 -38.11 27.14
N ILE A 171 -10.42 -36.98 27.85
CA ILE A 171 -10.42 -36.96 29.33
C ILE A 171 -11.62 -37.69 29.94
N ASN A 172 -12.74 -37.71 29.19
CA ASN A 172 -13.95 -38.43 29.55
C ASN A 172 -14.12 -39.63 28.63
N SER A 173 -14.08 -40.84 29.19
CA SER A 173 -14.34 -42.11 28.49
C SER A 173 -13.39 -42.42 27.33
N PRO A 174 -12.06 -42.47 27.55
CA PRO A 174 -11.15 -42.91 26.51
C PRO A 174 -11.41 -44.38 26.15
N SER A 175 -11.50 -44.68 24.85
CA SER A 175 -11.42 -46.06 24.37
C SER A 175 -9.94 -46.46 24.32
N PHE A 176 -9.49 -47.31 25.23
CA PHE A 176 -8.12 -47.84 25.18
C PHE A 176 -7.98 -48.85 24.03
N THR A 177 -6.97 -48.70 23.18
CA THR A 177 -6.63 -49.64 22.10
C THR A 177 -5.25 -50.26 22.33
N GLY A 178 -4.99 -51.46 21.82
CA GLY A 178 -3.72 -52.18 22.02
C GLY A 178 -3.64 -52.88 23.38
N THR A 179 -2.45 -52.95 23.98
CA THR A 179 -2.19 -53.53 25.32
C THR A 179 -1.85 -52.43 26.34
N PRO A 180 -2.84 -51.66 26.83
CA PRO A 180 -2.58 -50.60 27.81
C PRO A 180 -1.99 -51.20 29.09
N SER A 181 -0.94 -50.57 29.61
CA SER A 181 -0.38 -50.89 30.93
C SER A 181 -0.72 -49.79 31.91
N VAL A 182 -1.11 -50.18 33.13
CA VAL A 182 -1.24 -49.29 34.28
C VAL A 182 -0.41 -49.90 35.42
N PRO A 183 0.15 -49.08 36.34
CA PRO A 183 0.86 -49.59 37.51
C PRO A 183 0.01 -50.60 38.29
N THR A 184 0.64 -51.64 38.82
CA THR A 184 -0.05 -52.60 39.69
C THR A 184 -0.29 -51.95 41.05
N ALA A 185 -1.57 -51.74 41.37
CA ALA A 185 -2.01 -51.25 42.68
C ALA A 185 -1.69 -52.24 43.80
N ASP A 186 -1.59 -51.74 45.03
CA ASP A 186 -1.59 -52.59 46.23
C ASP A 186 -2.97 -53.27 46.39
N GLN A 187 -3.01 -54.51 46.87
CA GLN A 187 -4.25 -55.29 47.05
C GLN A 187 -5.26 -54.65 48.03
N ALA A 188 -4.82 -53.71 48.88
CA ALA A 188 -5.70 -52.96 49.77
C ALA A 188 -6.32 -51.68 49.15
N GLU A 189 -5.91 -51.27 47.93
CA GLU A 189 -6.45 -50.07 47.28
C GLU A 189 -7.90 -50.29 46.77
N ILE A 190 -8.78 -49.33 47.04
CA ILE A 190 -10.21 -49.35 46.66
C ILE A 190 -10.65 -48.06 45.94
N ASP A 191 -9.73 -47.39 45.25
CA ASP A 191 -10.02 -46.16 44.52
C ASP A 191 -10.54 -46.42 43.09
N PHE A 192 -10.66 -45.37 42.28
CA PHE A 192 -11.17 -45.45 40.91
C PHE A 192 -10.10 -45.82 39.86
N ARG A 193 -8.94 -46.37 40.25
CA ARG A 193 -7.92 -46.84 39.31
C ARG A 193 -8.40 -48.07 38.53
N ILE A 194 -7.89 -48.25 37.32
CA ILE A 194 -8.12 -49.45 36.52
C ILE A 194 -7.31 -50.60 37.10
N ALA A 195 -7.94 -51.75 37.36
CA ALA A 195 -7.23 -52.97 37.74
C ALA A 195 -6.50 -53.59 36.54
N ASN A 196 -5.19 -53.81 36.65
CA ASN A 196 -4.42 -54.51 35.63
C ASN A 196 -4.46 -56.04 35.83
N THR A 197 -3.99 -56.79 34.83
CA THR A 197 -3.98 -58.27 34.86
C THR A 197 -3.22 -58.83 36.05
N ALA A 198 -2.13 -58.18 36.49
CA ALA A 198 -1.35 -58.62 37.64
C ALA A 198 -2.12 -58.48 38.96
N PHE A 199 -2.84 -57.36 39.15
CA PHE A 199 -3.69 -57.12 40.30
C PHE A 199 -4.79 -58.18 40.41
N VAL A 200 -5.49 -58.47 39.31
CA VAL A 200 -6.57 -59.47 39.26
C VAL A 200 -6.03 -60.87 39.55
N ALA A 201 -4.89 -61.25 38.98
CA ALA A 201 -4.28 -62.55 39.21
C ALA A 201 -3.91 -62.76 40.69
N GLN A 202 -3.36 -61.73 41.34
CA GLN A 202 -3.05 -61.76 42.78
C GLN A 202 -4.32 -61.82 43.63
N ALA A 203 -5.35 -61.03 43.32
CA ALA A 203 -6.61 -61.04 44.06
C ALA A 203 -7.30 -62.42 44.02
N ILE A 204 -7.28 -63.08 42.86
CA ILE A 204 -7.83 -64.44 42.70
C ILE A 204 -7.00 -65.46 43.49
N ALA A 205 -5.66 -65.37 43.45
CA ALA A 205 -4.80 -66.26 44.23
C ALA A 205 -5.13 -66.17 45.73
N ASN A 206 -5.32 -64.96 46.26
CA ASN A 206 -5.69 -64.73 47.66
C ASN A 206 -7.06 -65.32 48.05
N LEU A 207 -7.96 -65.54 47.09
CA LEU A 207 -9.27 -66.16 47.35
C LEU A 207 -9.18 -67.69 47.49
N ASN A 208 -8.18 -68.31 46.86
CA ASN A 208 -8.06 -69.76 46.74
C ASN A 208 -7.09 -70.40 47.77
N GLY A 209 -6.41 -69.58 48.59
CA GLY A 209 -5.47 -70.03 49.63
C GLY A 209 -4.04 -70.15 49.14
#